data_AF-A0A382BGM7-F1
#
_entry.id   AF-A0A382BGM7-F1
#
_cell.length_a   1.000
_cell.length_b   1.000
_cell.length_c   1.000
_cell.angle_alpha   90.00
_cell.angle_beta   90.00
_cell.angle_gamma   90.00
#
_symmetry.space_group_name_H-M   'P 1'
#
loop_
_entity.id
_entity.type
_entity.pdbx_description
1 polymer ?
#
loop_
_entity_poly.entity_id
_entity_poly.type
_entity_poly.pdbx_seq_one_letter_code
_entity_poly.pdbx_strand_id
1 'polypeptide(L)'
;MFHLCIFPHVYNPAPIFGVDVIAGKKIVSGAFHDFSKTGDDQHYMMNWFAHKVKPYDWTSTRELPEWAQNIFSPSMIAVSRTKNESDYINFVELAQDTLVYYLSELEHTNDELIFRDEPLSDYTKDQNWYCKNQKENPHTPRVMGNFCDSEETVHKFIHECLFPEI
;
A
#
# COMPACT_ATOMS: atom_id res chain seq x y z
N MET A 1 -12.84 8.61 2.23
CA MET A 1 -11.52 7.97 2.06
C MET A 1 -11.76 6.54 1.65
N PHE A 2 -11.04 6.05 0.66
CA PHE A 2 -10.93 4.62 0.36
C PHE A 2 -9.54 4.16 0.79
N HIS A 3 -9.47 3.02 1.44
CA HIS A 3 -8.23 2.40 1.91
C HIS A 3 -8.36 0.89 1.70
N LEU A 4 -7.33 0.28 1.14
CA LEU A 4 -7.22 -1.16 1.00
C LEU A 4 -5.76 -1.56 1.18
N CYS A 5 -5.48 -2.39 2.18
CA CYS A 5 -4.22 -3.10 2.31
C CYS A 5 -4.47 -4.61 2.30
N ILE A 6 -3.57 -5.37 1.65
CA ILE A 6 -3.57 -6.83 1.74
C ILE A 6 -2.22 -7.26 2.32
N PHE A 7 -2.26 -7.74 3.55
CA PHE A 7 -1.11 -8.30 4.23
C PHE A 7 -1.00 -9.79 3.87
N PRO A 8 0.14 -10.26 3.32
CA PRO A 8 0.36 -11.68 3.12
C PRO A 8 0.48 -12.40 4.47
N HIS A 9 0.33 -13.72 4.47
CA HIS A 9 0.69 -14.50 5.66
C HIS A 9 2.15 -14.23 6.05
N VAL A 10 2.47 -14.30 7.35
CA VAL A 10 3.80 -13.92 7.87
C VAL A 10 4.95 -14.74 7.32
N TYR A 11 4.68 -15.90 6.71
CA TYR A 11 5.68 -16.73 6.06
C TYR A 11 5.81 -16.49 4.55
N ASN A 12 4.91 -15.72 3.96
CA ASN A 12 4.91 -15.44 2.54
C ASN A 12 5.73 -14.16 2.27
N PRO A 13 6.75 -14.22 1.39
CA PRO A 13 7.67 -13.11 1.14
C PRO A 13 7.09 -11.99 0.26
N ALA A 14 5.85 -12.14 -0.23
CA ALA A 14 5.20 -11.16 -1.09
C ALA A 14 5.15 -9.75 -0.46
N PRO A 15 5.17 -8.69 -1.28
CA PRO A 15 5.01 -7.32 -0.79
C PRO A 15 3.62 -7.10 -0.19
N ILE A 16 3.40 -6.03 0.56
CA ILE A 16 2.05 -5.57 0.94
C ILE A 16 1.44 -4.81 -0.24
N PHE A 17 0.25 -5.20 -0.66
CA PHE A 17 -0.58 -4.39 -1.57
C PHE A 17 -1.20 -3.24 -0.78
N GLY A 18 -1.04 -1.99 -1.24
CA GLY A 18 -1.67 -0.82 -0.63
C GLY A 18 -2.29 0.11 -1.66
N VAL A 19 -3.54 0.52 -1.47
CA VAL A 19 -4.23 1.56 -2.25
C VAL A 19 -4.97 2.51 -1.31
N ASP A 20 -4.75 3.81 -1.48
CA ASP A 20 -5.45 4.87 -0.75
C ASP A 20 -6.00 5.93 -1.71
N VAL A 21 -7.26 6.33 -1.52
CA VAL A 21 -7.85 7.45 -2.26
C VAL A 21 -8.53 8.41 -1.28
N ILE A 22 -8.06 9.66 -1.30
CA ILE A 22 -8.69 10.75 -0.57
C ILE A 22 -9.43 11.64 -1.56
N ALA A 23 -10.75 11.67 -1.41
CA ALA A 23 -11.65 12.49 -2.21
C ALA A 23 -12.64 13.24 -1.32
N GLY A 24 -12.88 14.50 -1.68
CA GLY A 24 -13.99 15.31 -1.19
C GLY A 24 -15.09 15.42 -2.24
N LYS A 25 -16.14 16.20 -1.94
CA LYS A 25 -17.38 16.29 -2.74
C LYS A 25 -17.20 16.57 -4.25
N LYS A 26 -16.12 17.26 -4.64
CA LYS A 26 -15.88 17.68 -6.04
C LYS A 26 -14.45 17.43 -6.52
N ILE A 27 -13.63 16.77 -5.71
CA ILE A 27 -12.18 16.76 -5.91
C ILE A 27 -11.56 15.51 -5.30
N VAL A 28 -10.70 14.84 -6.07
CA VAL A 28 -9.73 13.89 -5.53
C VAL A 28 -8.50 14.70 -5.11
N SER A 29 -8.18 14.66 -3.82
CA SER A 29 -7.03 15.40 -3.27
C SER A 29 -5.72 14.60 -3.35
N GLY A 30 -5.82 13.28 -3.42
CA GLY A 30 -4.68 12.39 -3.62
C GLY A 30 -5.12 10.94 -3.80
N ALA A 31 -4.39 10.21 -4.63
CA ALA A 31 -4.52 8.77 -4.77
C ALA A 31 -3.12 8.13 -4.76
N PHE A 32 -2.97 7.06 -3.99
CA PHE A 32 -1.69 6.41 -3.72
C PHE A 32 -1.82 4.92 -3.93
N HIS A 33 -0.81 4.30 -4.54
CA HIS A 33 -0.78 2.86 -4.74
C HIS A 33 0.66 2.35 -4.75
N ASP A 34 0.91 1.26 -4.03
CA ASP A 34 2.22 0.61 -4.03
C ASP A 34 2.14 -0.89 -3.76
N PHE A 35 3.19 -1.60 -4.19
CA PHE A 35 3.57 -2.92 -3.69
C PHE A 35 4.77 -2.70 -2.75
N SER A 36 4.48 -2.55 -1.46
CA SER A 36 5.45 -2.14 -0.46
C SER A 36 6.26 -3.31 0.07
N LYS A 37 7.57 -3.10 0.25
CA LYS A 37 8.48 -4.16 0.67
C LYS A 37 8.16 -4.66 2.08
N THR A 38 8.27 -5.97 2.25
CA THR A 38 8.18 -6.66 3.54
C THR A 38 9.16 -7.82 3.58
N GLY A 39 8.79 -8.99 3.04
CA GLY A 39 9.56 -10.21 3.22
C GLY A 39 10.79 -10.31 2.32
N ASP A 40 10.58 -10.33 1.00
CA ASP A 40 11.67 -10.24 0.01
C ASP A 40 11.74 -8.84 -0.59
N ASP A 41 12.79 -8.09 -0.25
CA ASP A 41 13.06 -6.75 -0.77
C ASP A 41 13.25 -6.70 -2.29
N GLN A 42 13.38 -7.85 -2.97
CA GLN A 42 13.52 -7.99 -4.42
C GLN A 42 12.41 -8.87 -5.03
N HIS A 43 11.28 -9.04 -4.33
CA HIS A 43 10.21 -9.92 -4.77
C HIS A 43 9.77 -9.61 -6.21
N TYR A 44 9.61 -10.65 -7.03
CA TYR A 44 9.31 -10.49 -8.46
C TYR A 44 8.03 -9.69 -8.73
N MET A 45 7.05 -9.74 -7.82
CA MET A 45 5.83 -8.91 -7.89
C MET A 45 6.13 -7.41 -7.84
N MET A 46 7.11 -6.97 -7.05
CA MET A 46 7.52 -5.56 -7.00
C MET A 46 8.18 -5.14 -8.31
N ASN A 47 9.01 -6.02 -8.89
CA ASN A 47 9.60 -5.78 -10.21
C ASN A 47 8.53 -5.69 -11.29
N TRP A 48 7.54 -6.58 -11.27
CA TRP A 48 6.41 -6.53 -12.20
C TRP A 48 5.62 -5.21 -12.04
N PHE A 49 5.33 -4.81 -10.80
CA PHE A 49 4.65 -3.56 -10.50
C PHE A 49 5.42 -2.36 -11.06
N ALA A 50 6.72 -2.28 -10.80
CA ALA A 50 7.58 -1.23 -11.35
C ALA A 50 7.49 -1.12 -12.88
N HIS A 51 7.45 -2.25 -13.59
CA HIS A 51 7.28 -2.27 -15.05
C HIS A 51 5.87 -1.86 -15.49
N LYS A 52 4.84 -2.30 -14.76
CA LYS A 52 3.42 -1.99 -15.05
C LYS A 52 3.13 -0.49 -14.89
N VAL A 53 3.73 0.17 -13.90
CA VAL A 53 3.51 1.59 -13.60
C VAL A 53 4.40 2.55 -14.39
N LYS A 54 5.54 2.07 -14.91
CA LYS A 54 6.51 2.87 -15.69
C LYS A 54 5.91 3.68 -16.86
N PRO A 55 4.92 3.21 -17.63
CA PRO A 55 4.35 3.97 -18.74
C PRO A 55 3.58 5.22 -18.32
N TYR A 56 3.26 5.36 -17.03
CA TYR A 56 2.46 6.47 -16.53
C TYR A 56 3.35 7.56 -15.95
N ASP A 57 3.12 8.81 -16.37
CA ASP A 57 3.84 9.98 -15.87
C ASP A 57 3.17 10.53 -14.59
N TRP A 58 3.31 9.78 -13.49
CA TRP A 58 2.79 10.19 -12.20
C TRP A 58 3.80 11.13 -11.52
N THR A 59 3.74 12.41 -11.89
CA THR A 59 4.61 13.44 -11.32
C THR A 59 4.26 13.71 -9.86
N SER A 60 5.07 13.17 -8.96
CA SER A 60 5.30 13.78 -7.65
C SER A 60 6.80 14.00 -7.45
N THR A 61 7.24 15.25 -7.58
CA THR A 61 8.63 15.69 -7.42
C THR A 61 9.01 16.00 -5.97
N ARG A 62 8.14 15.66 -5.01
CA ARG A 62 8.41 15.89 -3.59
C ARG A 62 9.12 14.70 -2.98
N GLU A 63 10.21 15.00 -2.29
CA GLU A 63 10.88 14.04 -1.41
C GLU A 63 9.88 13.50 -0.39
N LEU A 64 9.76 12.18 -0.33
CA LEU A 64 8.88 11.51 0.62
C LEU A 64 9.40 11.75 2.04
N PRO A 65 8.53 11.90 3.06
CA PRO A 65 8.98 11.92 4.45
C PRO A 65 9.64 10.60 4.83
N GLU A 66 10.46 10.58 5.89
CA GLU A 66 11.23 9.40 6.32
C GLU A 66 10.36 8.14 6.48
N TRP A 67 9.21 8.26 7.16
CA TRP A 67 8.28 7.14 7.35
C TRP A 67 7.82 6.51 6.02
N ALA A 68 7.65 7.33 4.99
CA ALA A 68 7.20 6.90 3.67
C ALA A 68 8.36 6.27 2.89
N GLN A 69 9.55 6.85 2.95
CA GLN A 69 10.77 6.28 2.35
C GLN A 69 11.12 4.91 2.93
N ASN A 70 10.80 4.68 4.21
CA ASN A 70 11.08 3.43 4.90
C ASN A 70 10.28 2.23 4.38
N ILE A 71 9.12 2.46 3.77
CA ILE A 71 8.14 1.40 3.45
C ILE A 71 7.75 1.34 1.98
N PHE A 72 7.64 2.49 1.31
CA PHE A 72 7.17 2.50 -0.07
C PHE A 72 8.29 2.14 -1.04
N SER A 73 7.91 1.42 -2.10
CA SER A 73 8.83 1.11 -3.18
C SER A 73 9.19 2.40 -3.95
N PRO A 74 10.34 2.44 -4.64
CA PRO A 74 10.67 3.53 -5.56
C PRO A 74 9.65 3.72 -6.70
N SER A 75 8.77 2.74 -6.91
CA SER A 75 7.74 2.75 -7.95
C SER A 75 6.35 3.09 -7.42
N MET A 76 6.24 3.51 -6.15
CA MET A 76 4.98 3.98 -5.57
C MET A 76 4.35 5.07 -6.44
N ILE A 77 3.05 4.92 -6.69
CA ILE A 77 2.23 5.90 -7.39
C ILE A 77 1.71 6.93 -6.40
N ALA A 78 1.84 8.20 -6.76
CA ALA A 78 1.18 9.32 -6.09
C ALA A 78 0.53 10.24 -7.12
N VAL A 79 -0.79 10.10 -7.31
CA VAL A 79 -1.56 10.98 -8.16
C VAL A 79 -1.99 12.19 -7.34
N SER A 80 -1.40 13.34 -7.66
CA SER A 80 -1.78 14.62 -7.06
C SER A 80 -3.06 15.18 -7.70
N ARG A 81 -3.59 16.25 -7.12
CA ARG A 81 -4.77 16.94 -7.66
C ARG A 81 -4.53 17.36 -9.11
N THR A 82 -5.33 16.80 -10.01
CA THR A 82 -5.37 17.11 -11.44
C THR A 82 -6.77 17.49 -11.89
N LYS A 83 -6.87 18.26 -12.99
CA LYS A 83 -8.15 18.57 -13.66
C LYS A 83 -8.51 17.53 -14.72
N ASN A 84 -7.59 16.63 -15.05
CA ASN A 84 -7.79 15.63 -16.08
C ASN A 84 -8.47 14.40 -15.49
N GLU A 85 -9.71 14.14 -15.89
CA GLU A 85 -10.48 12.99 -15.39
C GLU A 85 -9.85 11.65 -15.77
N SER A 86 -9.14 11.59 -16.91
CA SER A 86 -8.48 10.35 -17.33
C SER A 86 -7.40 9.88 -16.37
N ASP A 87 -6.76 10.79 -15.63
CA ASP A 87 -5.72 10.43 -14.65
C ASP A 87 -6.31 9.56 -13.53
N TYR A 88 -7.53 9.89 -13.08
CA TYR A 88 -8.23 9.13 -12.04
C TYR A 88 -8.78 7.80 -12.58
N ILE A 89 -9.30 7.79 -13.81
CA ILE A 89 -9.75 6.55 -14.47
C ILE A 89 -8.58 5.58 -14.63
N ASN A 90 -7.47 6.07 -15.19
CA ASN A 90 -6.24 5.31 -15.36
C ASN A 90 -5.71 4.78 -14.02
N PHE A 91 -5.77 5.57 -12.95
CA PHE A 91 -5.38 5.11 -11.61
C PHE A 91 -6.26 3.96 -11.12
N VAL A 92 -7.59 4.07 -11.26
CA VAL A 92 -8.53 3.04 -10.82
C VAL A 92 -8.36 1.75 -11.63
N GLU A 93 -8.25 1.86 -12.96
CA GLU A 93 -7.99 0.71 -13.83
C GLU A 93 -6.66 0.04 -13.49
N LEU A 94 -5.60 0.82 -13.27
CA LEU A 94 -4.30 0.31 -12.85
C LEU A 94 -4.38 -0.41 -11.50
N ALA A 95 -5.07 0.17 -10.51
CA ALA A 95 -5.25 -0.46 -9.19
C ALA A 95 -6.07 -1.77 -9.26
N GLN A 96 -7.03 -1.87 -10.19
CA GLN A 96 -7.79 -3.10 -10.43
C GLN A 96 -6.92 -4.17 -11.11
N ASP A 97 -6.19 -3.80 -12.16
CA ASP A 97 -5.28 -4.69 -12.87
C ASP A 97 -4.20 -5.26 -11.94
N THR A 98 -3.59 -4.40 -11.13
CA THR A 98 -2.54 -4.80 -10.18
C THR A 98 -3.11 -5.63 -9.04
N LEU A 99 -4.35 -5.39 -8.60
CA LEU A 99 -5.03 -6.22 -7.60
C LEU A 99 -5.28 -7.64 -8.13
N VAL A 100 -5.78 -7.77 -9.36
CA VAL A 100 -6.01 -9.09 -9.99
C VAL A 100 -4.69 -9.85 -10.11
N TYR A 101 -3.63 -9.19 -10.59
CA TYR A 101 -2.30 -9.78 -10.63
C TYR A 101 -1.83 -10.18 -9.24
N TYR A 102 -1.93 -9.28 -8.26
CA TYR A 102 -1.45 -9.49 -6.91
C TYR A 102 -2.09 -10.72 -6.26
N LEU A 103 -3.41 -10.86 -6.37
CA LEU A 103 -4.13 -12.00 -5.79
C LEU A 103 -3.72 -13.33 -6.43
N SER A 104 -3.52 -13.35 -7.75
CA SER A 104 -3.05 -14.55 -8.48
C SER A 104 -1.65 -14.97 -8.01
N GLU A 105 -0.71 -14.02 -8.01
CA GLU A 105 0.69 -14.31 -7.64
C GLU A 105 0.86 -14.61 -6.15
N LEU A 106 0.01 -14.04 -5.29
CA LEU A 106 0.02 -14.35 -3.86
C LEU A 106 -0.35 -15.82 -3.62
N GLU A 107 -1.35 -16.34 -4.34
CA GLU A 107 -1.73 -17.76 -4.32
C GLU A 107 -0.58 -18.64 -4.82
N HIS A 108 0.04 -18.27 -5.95
CA HIS A 108 1.18 -19.01 -6.50
C HIS A 108 2.38 -19.04 -5.52
N THR A 109 2.68 -17.92 -4.88
CA THR A 109 3.76 -17.84 -3.87
C THR A 109 3.46 -18.72 -2.66
N ASN A 110 2.19 -18.82 -2.23
CA ASN A 110 1.80 -19.73 -1.16
C ASN A 110 2.00 -21.20 -1.57
N ASP A 111 1.58 -21.57 -2.79
CA ASP A 111 1.71 -22.93 -3.29
C ASP A 111 3.18 -23.34 -3.38
N GLU A 112 4.06 -22.48 -3.90
CA GLU A 112 5.50 -22.74 -3.97
C GLU A 112 6.10 -23.02 -2.58
N LEU A 113 5.66 -22.31 -1.54
CA LEU A 113 6.15 -22.52 -0.17
C LEU A 113 5.73 -23.87 0.42
N ILE A 114 4.56 -24.42 0.04
CA ILE A 114 4.08 -25.73 0.51
C ILE A 114 5.00 -26.86 0.02
N PHE A 115 5.61 -26.70 -1.15
CA PHE A 115 6.46 -27.72 -1.76
C PHE A 115 7.95 -27.58 -1.41
N ARG A 116 8.33 -26.60 -0.58
CA ARG A 116 9.71 -26.43 -0.13
C ARG A 116 10.00 -27.32 1.08
N ASP A 117 11.08 -28.10 1.01
CA ASP A 117 11.61 -28.90 2.13
C ASP A 117 12.49 -28.04 3.05
N GLU A 118 12.08 -26.78 3.27
CA GLU A 118 12.77 -25.79 4.10
C GLU A 118 11.80 -25.21 5.13
N PRO A 119 12.26 -24.85 6.34
CA PRO A 119 11.43 -24.13 7.29
C PRO A 119 10.88 -22.84 6.68
N LEU A 120 9.61 -22.55 6.95
CA LEU A 120 9.00 -21.29 6.57
C LEU A 120 9.73 -20.13 7.25
N SER A 121 9.98 -19.07 6.48
CA SER A 121 10.50 -17.81 7.02
C SER A 121 9.44 -17.10 7.88
N ASP A 122 9.87 -16.12 8.66
CA ASP A 122 8.98 -15.28 9.48
C ASP A 122 9.26 -13.80 9.22
N TYR A 123 8.32 -13.16 8.53
CA TYR A 123 8.34 -11.75 8.13
C TYR A 123 7.46 -10.87 9.04
N THR A 124 7.09 -11.35 10.23
CA THR A 124 6.30 -10.58 11.22
C THR A 124 6.94 -9.23 11.53
N LYS A 125 8.27 -9.19 11.67
CA LYS A 125 9.00 -7.95 11.96
C LYS A 125 8.87 -6.92 10.84
N ASP A 126 8.89 -7.37 9.59
CA ASP A 126 8.80 -6.51 8.41
C ASP A 126 7.39 -5.97 8.22
N GLN A 127 6.36 -6.80 8.44
CA GLN A 127 4.97 -6.34 8.46
C GLN A 127 4.71 -5.33 9.59
N ASN A 128 5.25 -5.59 10.79
CA ASN A 128 5.15 -4.67 11.92
C ASN A 128 5.93 -3.37 11.68
N TRP A 129 7.03 -3.41 10.92
CA TRP A 129 7.76 -2.22 10.48
C TRP A 129 6.89 -1.37 9.55
N TYR A 130 6.18 -1.98 8.60
CA TYR A 130 5.22 -1.31 7.75
C TYR A 130 4.12 -0.62 8.57
N CYS A 131 3.49 -1.35 9.49
CA CYS A 131 2.42 -0.81 10.35
C CYS A 131 2.89 0.38 11.21
N LYS A 132 4.08 0.29 11.81
CA LYS A 132 4.64 1.39 12.62
C LYS A 132 4.85 2.65 11.79
N ASN A 133 5.45 2.54 10.60
CA ASN A 133 5.68 3.69 9.74
C ASN A 133 4.38 4.27 9.18
N GLN A 134 3.36 3.45 8.88
CA GLN A 134 2.05 3.95 8.47
C GLN A 134 1.34 4.77 9.56
N LYS A 135 1.58 4.47 10.85
CA LYS A 135 1.03 5.25 11.98
C LYS A 135 1.67 6.64 12.11
N GLU A 136 2.88 6.83 11.62
CA GLU A 136 3.56 8.13 11.58
C GLU A 136 3.00 9.06 10.49
N ASN A 137 2.11 8.58 9.62
CA ASN A 137 1.47 9.40 8.59
C ASN A 137 0.51 10.43 9.24
N PRO A 138 0.84 11.74 9.22
CA PRO A 138 0.01 12.76 9.88
C PRO A 138 -1.30 13.04 9.15
N HIS A 139 -1.47 12.51 7.93
CA HIS A 139 -2.65 12.77 7.11
C HIS A 139 -3.81 11.84 7.45
N THR A 140 -3.54 10.59 7.82
CA THR A 140 -4.56 9.60 8.19
C THR A 140 -5.45 10.09 9.34
N PRO A 141 -4.92 10.46 10.52
CA PRO A 141 -5.77 10.93 11.63
C PRO A 141 -6.52 12.22 11.26
N ARG A 142 -5.88 13.14 10.53
CA ARG A 142 -6.53 14.40 10.08
C ARG A 142 -7.68 14.14 9.13
N VAL A 143 -7.56 13.19 8.21
CA VAL A 143 -8.62 12.84 7.27
C VAL A 143 -9.77 12.17 8.03
N MET A 144 -9.46 11.24 8.93
CA MET A 144 -10.45 10.52 9.74
C MET A 144 -11.20 11.41 10.73
N GLY A 145 -10.54 12.42 11.31
CA GLY A 145 -11.19 13.39 12.19
C GLY A 145 -12.28 14.22 11.50
N ASN A 146 -12.34 14.27 10.16
CA ASN A 146 -13.47 14.87 9.45
C ASN A 146 -14.73 13.99 9.43
N PHE A 147 -14.61 12.72 9.81
CA PHE A 147 -15.68 11.73 9.81
C PHE A 147 -16.01 11.19 11.21
N CYS A 148 -15.16 11.46 12.21
CA CYS A 148 -15.30 10.97 13.57
C CYS A 148 -14.94 12.06 14.58
N ASP A 149 -15.85 12.36 15.50
CA ASP A 149 -15.69 13.43 16.49
C ASP A 149 -14.78 13.03 17.68
N SER A 150 -14.44 11.75 17.81
CA SER A 150 -13.62 11.23 18.92
C SER A 150 -12.19 10.96 18.46
N GLU A 151 -11.24 11.77 18.92
CA GLU A 151 -9.80 11.56 18.68
C GLU A 151 -9.33 10.18 19.19
N GLU A 152 -9.85 9.74 20.33
CA GLU A 152 -9.57 8.41 20.89
C GLU A 152 -10.04 7.29 19.95
N THR A 153 -11.25 7.43 19.37
CA THR A 153 -11.78 6.45 18.41
C THR A 153 -10.93 6.41 17.14
N VAL A 154 -10.51 7.57 16.62
CA VAL A 154 -9.61 7.65 15.46
C VAL A 154 -8.27 6.99 15.77
N HIS A 155 -7.68 7.32 16.92
CA HIS A 155 -6.42 6.72 17.37
C HIS A 155 -6.53 5.20 17.45
N LYS A 156 -7.57 4.69 18.13
CA LYS A 156 -7.83 3.26 18.27
C LYS A 156 -8.01 2.58 16.91
N PHE A 157 -8.80 3.17 16.02
CA PHE A 157 -9.03 2.61 14.69
C PHE A 157 -7.73 2.51 13.87
N ILE A 158 -6.87 3.54 13.91
CA ILE A 158 -5.57 3.52 13.23
C ILE A 158 -4.67 2.40 13.79
N HIS A 159 -4.62 2.27 15.11
CA HIS A 159 -3.67 1.36 15.77
C HIS A 159 -4.13 -0.10 15.82
N GLU A 160 -5.44 -0.35 15.88
CA GLU A 160 -5.99 -1.69 16.09
C GLU A 160 -6.75 -2.24 14.87
N CYS A 161 -7.09 -1.40 13.88
CA CYS A 161 -7.88 -1.84 12.73
C CYS A 161 -7.17 -1.59 11.39
N LEU A 162 -6.65 -0.39 11.15
CA LEU A 162 -5.94 -0.08 9.91
C LEU A 162 -4.56 -0.73 9.85
N PHE A 163 -3.76 -0.51 10.90
CA PHE A 163 -2.37 -0.95 10.94
C PHE A 163 -2.04 -1.67 12.26
N PRO A 164 -2.73 -2.79 12.58
CA PRO A 164 -2.39 -3.58 13.74
C PRO A 164 -1.01 -4.23 13.55
N GLU A 165 -0.15 -4.16 14.56
CA GLU A 165 0.97 -5.08 14.67
C GLU A 165 0.49 -6.45 15.14
N ILE A 166 1.21 -7.51 14.75
CA ILE A 166 0.94 -8.92 15.07
C ILE A 166 2.09 -9.58 15.82
#